data_AF-A0A9E5NRE2-F1
#
_entry.id   AF-A0A9E5NRE2-F1
#
_cell.length_a   1.000
_cell.length_b   1.000
_cell.length_c   1.000
_cell.angle_alpha   90.00
_cell.angle_beta   90.00
_cell.angle_gamma   90.00
#
_symmetry.space_group_name_H-M   'P 1'
#
loop_
_entity.id
_entity.type
_entity.pdbx_description
1 polymer ?
#
loop_
_entity_poly.entity_id
_entity_poly.type
_entity_poly.pdbx_seq_one_letter_code
_entity_poly.pdbx_strand_id
1 'polypeptide(L)'
;MTSSACEILEIDDRGRWTTAVASLPCGHILQSFEWGEFKSRHGWTPFRLLFMARGESVGAASLLLRRLPRLPWGVMYVPKGPALDYDD
;
A
#
# COMPACT_ATOMS: atom_id res chain seq x y z
N MET A 1 24.48 -15.43 -8.53
CA MET A 1 23.50 -14.32 -8.46
C MET A 1 22.51 -14.66 -7.36
N THR A 2 22.72 -14.16 -6.15
CA THR A 2 21.75 -14.30 -5.06
C THR A 2 20.63 -13.30 -5.29
N SER A 3 19.45 -13.77 -5.71
CA SER A 3 18.22 -12.97 -5.59
C SER A 3 18.17 -12.44 -4.16
N SER A 4 18.22 -11.12 -4.01
CA SER A 4 17.94 -10.50 -2.71
C SER A 4 16.45 -10.71 -2.47
N ALA A 5 16.10 -11.46 -1.42
CA ALA A 5 14.71 -11.72 -1.11
C ALA A 5 14.02 -10.38 -0.79
N CYS A 6 12.88 -10.13 -1.45
CA CYS A 6 12.00 -9.04 -1.10
C CYS A 6 11.10 -9.49 0.06
N GLU A 7 11.12 -8.76 1.16
CA GLU A 7 10.25 -8.98 2.32
C GLU A 7 9.02 -8.09 2.21
N ILE A 8 7.85 -8.63 2.57
CA ILE A 8 6.59 -7.88 2.59
C ILE A 8 6.21 -7.62 4.05
N LEU A 9 6.03 -6.36 4.40
CA LEU A 9 5.64 -5.92 5.73
C LEU A 9 4.27 -5.24 5.68
N GLU A 10 3.35 -5.64 6.55
CA GLU A 10 2.12 -4.89 6.79
C GLU A 10 2.40 -3.75 7.78
N ILE A 11 2.00 -2.53 7.42
CA ILE A 11 2.31 -1.30 8.17
C ILE A 11 1.04 -0.55 8.54
N ASP A 12 0.70 -0.56 9.82
CA ASP A 12 -0.36 0.30 10.37
C ASP A 12 0.18 1.55 11.08
N ASP A 13 1.50 1.67 11.20
CA ASP A 13 2.11 2.89 11.73
C ASP A 13 2.07 4.02 10.69
N ARG A 14 1.39 5.12 11.03
CA ARG A 14 1.23 6.29 10.16
C ARG A 14 2.57 6.90 9.77
N GLY A 15 3.47 7.10 10.73
CA GLY A 15 4.73 7.80 10.48
C GLY A 15 5.59 7.03 9.50
N ARG A 16 5.79 5.73 9.77
CA ARG A 16 6.54 4.80 8.94
C ARG A 16 5.97 4.69 7.54
N TRP A 17 4.64 4.58 7.41
CA TRP A 17 4.00 4.53 6.10
C TRP A 17 4.20 5.82 5.29
N THR A 18 3.96 6.97 5.92
CA THR A 18 4.10 8.27 5.26
C THR A 18 5.53 8.51 4.81
N THR A 19 6.53 8.19 5.64
CA THR A 19 7.94 8.28 5.25
C THR A 19 8.27 7.37 4.08
N ALA A 20 7.83 6.11 4.10
CA ALA A 20 8.13 5.15 3.04
C ALA A 20 7.47 5.50 1.69
N VAL A 21 6.20 5.92 1.68
CA VAL A 21 5.52 6.35 0.44
C VAL A 21 6.14 7.62 -0.12
N ALA A 22 6.56 8.55 0.74
CA ALA A 22 7.20 9.80 0.30
C ALA A 22 8.60 9.60 -0.29
N SER A 23 9.31 8.52 0.07
CA SER A 23 10.61 8.19 -0.50
C SER A 23 10.55 7.46 -1.85
N LEU A 24 9.37 7.02 -2.27
CA LEU A 24 9.20 6.26 -3.52
C LEU A 24 8.92 7.19 -4.71
N PRO A 25 9.49 6.92 -5.90
CA PRO A 25 9.40 7.81 -7.06
C PRO A 25 7.97 8.00 -7.58
N CYS A 26 7.11 6.99 -7.42
CA CYS A 26 5.69 7.03 -7.81
C CYS A 26 4.72 7.14 -6.62
N GLY A 27 5.12 7.82 -5.54
CA GLY A 27 4.23 8.13 -4.42
C GLY A 27 3.03 8.97 -4.86
N HIS A 28 1.81 8.55 -4.50
CA HIS A 28 0.57 9.25 -4.85
C HIS A 28 -0.30 9.51 -3.62
N ILE A 29 -1.05 10.62 -3.60
CA ILE A 29 -1.92 10.98 -2.46
C ILE A 29 -2.94 9.89 -2.10
N LEU A 30 -3.42 9.13 -3.09
CA LEU A 30 -4.35 8.02 -2.88
C LEU A 30 -3.69 6.80 -2.21
N GLN A 31 -2.36 6.77 -2.14
CA GLN A 31 -1.59 5.79 -1.39
C GLN A 31 -1.26 6.28 0.04
N SER A 32 -1.63 7.52 0.42
CA SER A 32 -1.38 8.06 1.77
C SER A 32 -2.11 7.31 2.88
N PHE A 33 -1.61 7.44 4.12
CA PHE A 33 -2.27 6.89 5.30
C PHE A 33 -3.67 7.50 5.46
N GLU A 34 -3.75 8.83 5.32
CA GLU A 34 -4.95 9.65 5.45
C GLU A 34 -6.03 9.27 4.44
N TRP A 35 -5.66 8.88 3.21
CA TRP A 35 -6.64 8.41 2.24
C TRP A 35 -7.28 7.09 2.68
N GLY A 36 -6.49 6.15 3.23
CA GLY A 36 -7.01 4.93 3.83
C GLY A 36 -7.99 5.22 4.98
N GLU A 37 -7.63 6.14 5.88
CA GLU A 37 -8.48 6.57 7.00
C GLU A 37 -9.79 7.19 6.51
N PHE A 38 -9.72 8.06 5.48
CA PHE A 38 -10.90 8.64 4.88
C PHE A 38 -11.82 7.57 4.27
N LYS A 39 -11.25 6.62 3.53
CA LYS A 39 -12.02 5.54 2.88
C LYS A 39 -12.59 4.54 3.89
N SER A 40 -11.94 4.36 5.04
CA SER A 40 -12.44 3.48 6.11
C SER A 40 -13.84 3.88 6.59
N ARG A 41 -14.08 5.19 6.70
CA ARG A 41 -15.38 5.79 7.05
C ARG A 41 -16.47 5.55 6.00
N HIS A 42 -16.11 5.07 4.82
CA HIS A 42 -16.99 4.83 3.67
C HIS A 42 -17.08 3.33 3.33
N GLY A 43 -16.89 2.45 4.32
CA GLY A 43 -17.09 1.01 4.18
C GLY A 43 -15.96 0.28 3.44
N TRP A 44 -14.76 0.88 3.42
CA TRP A 44 -13.54 0.21 2.98
C TRP A 44 -12.72 -0.22 4.20
N THR A 45 -11.86 -1.20 4.04
CA THR A 45 -10.84 -1.56 5.03
C THR A 45 -9.48 -1.35 4.37
N PRO A 46 -8.67 -0.39 4.84
CA PRO A 46 -7.33 -0.20 4.33
C PRO A 46 -6.39 -1.30 4.83
N PHE A 47 -5.50 -1.78 3.96
CA PHE A 47 -4.36 -2.62 4.29
C PHE A 47 -3.15 -2.04 3.57
N ARG A 48 -2.00 -1.94 4.25
CA ARG A 48 -0.85 -1.21 3.71
C ARG A 48 0.37 -2.11 3.75
N LEU A 49 0.90 -2.43 2.58
CA LEU A 49 2.04 -3.33 2.41
C LEU A 49 3.26 -2.54 1.92
N LEU A 50 4.38 -2.67 2.63
CA LEU A 50 5.69 -2.23 2.17
C LEU A 50 6.48 -3.42 1.64
N PHE A 51 7.14 -3.21 0.51
CA PHE A 51 8.07 -4.14 -0.10
C PHE A 51 9.47 -3.68 0.23
N MET A 52 10.23 -4.53 0.92
CA MET A 52 11.56 -4.22 1.43
C MET A 52 12.61 -5.07 0.74
N ALA A 53 13.67 -4.45 0.22
CA ALA A 53 14.85 -5.13 -0.26
C ALA A 53 16.09 -4.48 0.33
N ARG A 54 17.02 -5.29 0.87
CA ARG A 54 18.28 -4.80 1.47
C ARG A 54 18.09 -3.74 2.57
N GLY A 55 16.96 -3.79 3.28
CA GLY A 55 16.62 -2.84 4.34
C GLY A 55 15.95 -1.55 3.86
N GLU A 56 15.74 -1.38 2.55
CA GLU A 56 15.12 -0.20 1.95
C GLU A 56 13.74 -0.52 1.40
N SER A 57 12.84 0.47 1.42
CA SER A 57 11.52 0.35 0.80
C SER A 57 11.65 0.50 -0.72
N VAL A 58 11.41 -0.59 -1.44
CA VAL A 58 11.44 -0.62 -2.92
C VAL A 58 10.04 -0.53 -3.53
N GLY A 59 9.00 -0.63 -2.70
CA GLY A 59 7.63 -0.40 -3.13
C GLY A 59 6.64 -0.29 -1.98
N ALA A 60 5.47 0.24 -2.27
CA ALA A 60 4.36 0.38 -1.34
C ALA A 60 3.02 0.15 -2.05
N ALA A 61 2.10 -0.55 -1.38
CA ALA A 61 0.73 -0.72 -1.83
C ALA A 61 -0.26 -0.48 -0.68
N SER A 62 -1.01 0.61 -0.74
CA SER A 62 -2.23 0.84 0.05
C SER A 62 -3.39 0.17 -0.68
N LEU A 63 -3.85 -0.96 -0.15
CA LEU A 63 -5.01 -1.70 -0.62
C LEU A 63 -6.26 -1.20 0.09
N LEU A 64 -7.35 -1.10 -0.65
CA LEU A 64 -8.69 -0.85 -0.12
C LEU A 64 -9.56 -2.06 -0.40
N LEU A 65 -10.05 -2.68 0.67
CA LEU A 65 -10.92 -3.85 0.61
C LEU A 65 -12.36 -3.43 0.88
N ARG A 66 -13.32 -3.94 0.10
CA ARG A 66 -14.74 -3.72 0.37
C ARG A 66 -15.56 -4.94 0.00
N ARG A 67 -16.39 -5.41 0.93
CA ARG A 67 -17.38 -6.46 0.67
C ARG A 67 -18.58 -5.88 -0.08
N LEU A 68 -19.09 -6.61 -1.05
CA LEU A 68 -20.29 -6.21 -1.79
C LEU A 68 -21.54 -6.56 -0.97
N PRO A 69 -22.49 -5.63 -0.77
CA PRO A 69 -23.74 -5.93 -0.08
C PRO A 69 -24.48 -7.08 -0.76
N ARG A 70 -24.97 -8.03 0.05
CA ARG A 70 -25.79 -9.19 -0.38
C ARG A 70 -25.10 -10.20 -1.30
N LEU A 71 -23.79 -10.10 -1.52
CA LEU A 71 -23.01 -11.05 -2.32
C LEU A 71 -21.87 -11.65 -1.47
N PRO A 72 -21.44 -12.89 -1.72
CA PRO A 72 -20.30 -13.49 -1.02
C PRO A 72 -18.95 -12.99 -1.53
N TRP A 73 -18.91 -11.90 -2.31
CA TRP A 73 -17.72 -11.38 -2.98
C TRP A 73 -17.28 -10.03 -2.40
N GLY A 74 -16.04 -9.66 -2.69
CA GLY A 74 -15.47 -8.36 -2.34
C GLY A 74 -14.54 -7.87 -3.44
N VAL A 75 -14.19 -6.58 -3.36
CA VAL A 75 -13.23 -5.92 -4.24
C VAL A 75 -12.02 -5.53 -3.42
N MET A 76 -10.84 -5.79 -3.97
CA MET A 76 -9.57 -5.24 -3.49
C MET A 76 -9.02 -4.32 -4.57
N TYR A 77 -8.54 -3.15 -4.17
CA TYR A 77 -8.10 -2.14 -5.11
C TYR A 77 -6.90 -1.36 -4.55
N VAL A 78 -5.89 -1.13 -5.40
CA VAL A 78 -4.72 -0.30 -5.09
C VAL A 78 -4.83 1.01 -5.89
N PRO A 79 -5.31 2.11 -5.30
CA PRO A 79 -5.59 3.33 -6.03
C PRO A 79 -4.32 4.06 -6.48
N LYS A 80 -4.11 4.17 -7.81
CA LYS A 80 -2.94 4.84 -8.41
C LYS A 80 -1.61 4.29 -7.88
N GLY A 81 -1.59 3.00 -7.57
CA GLY A 81 -0.38 2.30 -7.17
C GLY A 81 -0.27 0.94 -7.88
N PRO A 82 0.62 0.07 -7.39
CA PRO A 82 1.57 0.30 -6.29
C PRO A 82 2.51 1.48 -6.57
N ALA A 83 2.99 2.13 -5.50
CA ALA A 83 4.06 3.12 -5.60
C ALA A 83 5.39 2.34 -5.63
N LEU A 84 6.05 2.31 -6.78
CA LEU A 84 7.39 1.76 -6.97
C LEU A 84 8.05 2.49 -8.15
N ASP A 85 9.31 2.17 -8.43
CA ASP A 85 9.94 2.55 -9.68
C ASP A 85 9.47 1.60 -10.80
N TYR A 86 8.80 2.12 -11.83
CA TYR A 86 8.30 1.29 -12.94
C TYR A 86 9.35 1.09 -14.04
N ASP A 87 10.48 1.78 -13.94
CA ASP A 87 11.59 1.69 -14.89
C ASP A 87 12.73 0.78 -14.40
N ASP A 88 12.59 0.19 -13.19
CA ASP A 88 13.50 -0.81 -12.59
C ASP A 88 13.35 -2.21 -13.24
#